data_AF-A0A7S2YWY4-F1
#
_entry.id   AF-A0A7S2YWY4-F1
#
_cell.length_a   1.000
_cell.length_b   1.000
_cell.length_c   1.000
_cell.angle_alpha   90.00
_cell.angle_beta   90.00
_cell.angle_gamma   90.00
#
_symmetry.space_group_name_H-M   'P 1'
#
loop_
_entity.id
_entity.type
_entity.pdbx_description
1 polymer ?
#
loop_
_entity_poly.entity_id
_entity_poly.type
_entity_poly.pdbx_seq_one_letter_code
_entity_poly.pdbx_strand_id
1 'polypeptide(L)'
;LGGVFLVICSVACAAGILSAFGVKTTLLIVEVIPFLALAIGVDNMCILAHTLQCQDVNLAVPIRIGNALSSAGPSITLAATAEVLAFLAGVFTGMPACTTFALFAGITVLIDYIFQVTAFVAMLKIDEQRIRDSRMDCIPCVPDR
;
A
#
# COMPACT_ATOMS: atom_id res chain seq x y z
N LEU A 1 -5.53 -0.63 -10.68
CA LEU A 1 -6.88 -0.72 -10.04
C LEU A 1 -6.82 -1.37 -8.66
N GLY A 2 -6.29 -2.60 -8.54
CA GLY A 2 -6.17 -3.28 -7.24
C GLY A 2 -5.43 -2.46 -6.16
N GLY A 3 -4.30 -1.84 -6.52
CA GLY A 3 -3.55 -0.97 -5.61
C GLY A 3 -4.36 0.22 -5.06
N VAL A 4 -5.08 0.95 -5.92
CA VAL A 4 -5.94 2.07 -5.51
C VAL A 4 -7.05 1.62 -4.56
N PHE A 5 -7.65 0.46 -4.82
CA PHE A 5 -8.66 -0.12 -3.92
C PHE A 5 -8.06 -0.44 -2.54
N LEU A 6 -6.85 -1.00 -2.49
CA LEU A 6 -6.16 -1.27 -1.23
C LEU A 6 -5.87 0.00 -0.43
N VAL A 7 -5.46 1.09 -1.08
CA VAL A 7 -5.26 2.39 -0.41
C VAL A 7 -6.57 2.92 0.17
N ILE A 8 -7.67 2.84 -0.57
CA ILE A 8 -8.98 3.29 -0.04
C ILE A 8 -9.39 2.43 1.16
N CYS A 9 -9.16 1.12 1.10
CA CYS A 9 -9.39 0.22 2.23
C CYS A 9 -8.49 0.54 3.43
N SER A 10 -7.21 0.88 3.23
CA SER A 10 -6.29 1.22 4.33
C SER A 10 -6.73 2.50 5.04
N VAL A 11 -7.13 3.53 4.30
CA VAL A 11 -7.71 4.77 4.84
C VAL A 11 -9.00 4.49 5.62
N ALA A 12 -9.89 3.66 5.06
CA ALA A 12 -11.13 3.29 5.74
C ALA A 12 -10.88 2.51 7.05
N CYS A 13 -9.92 1.58 7.05
CA CYS A 13 -9.51 0.84 8.23
C CYS A 13 -8.90 1.77 9.29
N ALA A 14 -8.02 2.69 8.90
CA ALA A 14 -7.43 3.67 9.81
C ALA A 14 -8.50 4.56 10.45
N ALA A 15 -9.43 5.07 9.64
CA ALA A 15 -10.57 5.86 10.13
C ALA A 15 -11.46 5.05 11.08
N GLY A 16 -11.75 3.79 10.78
CA GLY A 16 -12.54 2.90 11.62
C GLY A 16 -11.87 2.63 12.98
N ILE A 17 -10.57 2.35 12.98
CA ILE A 17 -9.79 2.12 14.21
C ILE A 17 -9.80 3.38 15.08
N LEU A 18 -9.50 4.54 14.50
CA LEU A 18 -9.44 5.79 15.25
C LEU A 18 -10.80 6.29 15.73
N SER A 19 -11.86 6.00 14.97
CA SER A 19 -13.24 6.23 15.41
C SER A 19 -13.61 5.35 16.60
N ALA A 20 -13.19 4.09 16.63
CA ALA A 20 -13.38 3.19 17.77
C ALA A 20 -12.65 3.67 19.05
N PHE A 21 -11.51 4.35 18.89
CA PHE A 21 -10.79 5.02 20.00
C PHE A 21 -11.38 6.39 20.39
N GLY A 22 -12.47 6.83 19.77
CA GLY A 22 -13.16 8.07 20.12
C GLY A 22 -12.45 9.35 19.66
N VAL A 23 -11.49 9.25 18.73
CA VAL A 23 -10.80 10.41 18.17
C VAL A 23 -11.72 11.08 17.15
N LYS A 24 -11.98 12.38 17.32
CA LYS A 24 -12.85 13.15 16.43
C LYS A 24 -12.24 13.27 15.04
N THR A 25 -12.88 12.66 14.04
CA THR A 25 -12.54 12.85 12.63
C THR A 25 -12.91 14.27 12.21
N THR A 26 -11.93 15.04 11.74
CA THR A 26 -12.14 16.39 11.19
C THR A 26 -12.30 16.33 9.67
N LEU A 27 -12.98 17.33 9.07
CA LEU A 27 -13.19 17.40 7.62
C LEU A 27 -11.87 17.33 6.82
N LEU A 28 -10.81 17.98 7.34
CA LEU A 28 -9.49 18.03 6.71
C LEU A 28 -8.87 16.63 6.54
N ILE A 29 -9.07 15.73 7.50
CA ILE A 29 -8.53 14.37 7.47
C ILE A 29 -9.15 13.56 6.33
N VAL A 30 -10.47 13.68 6.14
CA VAL A 30 -11.21 12.95 5.10
C VAL A 30 -10.82 13.42 3.71
N GLU A 31 -10.43 14.68 3.57
CA GLU A 31 -10.02 15.24 2.28
C GLU A 31 -8.55 14.96 1.97
N VAL A 32 -7.62 15.22 2.90
CA VAL A 32 -6.18 15.22 2.61
C VAL A 32 -5.53 13.84 2.74
N ILE A 33 -5.94 13.03 3.71
CA ILE A 33 -5.29 11.73 3.96
C ILE A 33 -5.42 10.75 2.79
N PRO A 34 -6.55 10.65 2.09
CA PRO A 34 -6.64 9.79 0.91
C PRO A 34 -5.61 10.16 -0.16
N PHE A 35 -5.41 11.45 -0.44
CA PHE A 35 -4.40 11.88 -1.42
C PHE A 35 -2.97 11.59 -0.95
N LEU A 36 -2.70 11.83 0.34
CA LEU A 36 -1.40 11.53 0.95
C LEU A 36 -1.08 10.03 0.86
N ALA A 37 -2.01 9.18 1.33
CA ALA A 37 -1.85 7.73 1.32
C ALA A 37 -1.75 7.18 -0.10
N LEU A 38 -2.52 7.74 -1.05
CA LEU A 38 -2.41 7.36 -2.45
C LEU A 38 -1.04 7.71 -3.05
N ALA A 39 -0.51 8.90 -2.76
CA ALA A 39 0.80 9.32 -3.27
C ALA A 39 1.91 8.37 -2.78
N ILE A 40 1.92 8.06 -1.49
CA ILE A 40 2.90 7.16 -0.87
C ILE A 40 2.73 5.72 -1.38
N GLY A 41 1.49 5.21 -1.32
CA GLY A 41 1.19 3.83 -1.71
C GLY A 41 1.51 3.56 -3.17
N VAL A 42 1.15 4.48 -4.08
CA VAL A 42 1.43 4.35 -5.52
C VAL A 42 2.93 4.33 -5.80
N ASP A 43 3.74 5.16 -5.14
CA ASP A 43 5.19 5.17 -5.33
C ASP A 43 5.81 3.81 -4.98
N ASN A 44 5.52 3.31 -3.78
CA ASN A 44 6.00 2.01 -3.33
C ASN A 44 5.48 0.86 -4.22
N MET A 45 4.22 0.92 -4.70
CA MET A 45 3.62 -0.10 -5.55
C MET A 45 4.27 -0.12 -6.93
N CYS A 46 4.55 1.05 -7.50
CA CYS A 46 5.24 1.19 -8.78
C CYS A 46 6.67 0.64 -8.71
N ILE A 47 7.41 0.94 -7.64
CA ILE A 47 8.76 0.40 -7.41
C ILE A 47 8.71 -1.14 -7.36
N LEU A 48 7.79 -1.72 -6.61
CA LEU A 48 7.66 -3.18 -6.51
C LEU A 48 7.27 -3.82 -7.85
N ALA A 49 6.29 -3.25 -8.55
CA ALA A 49 5.84 -3.76 -9.86
C ALA A 49 6.94 -3.69 -10.91
N HIS A 50 7.68 -2.58 -10.96
CA HIS A 50 8.84 -2.43 -11.85
C HIS A 50 9.92 -3.46 -11.52
N THR A 51 10.23 -3.66 -10.24
CA THR A 51 11.26 -4.62 -9.81
C THR A 51 10.88 -6.07 -10.17
N LEU A 52 9.58 -6.40 -10.14
CA LEU A 52 9.05 -7.67 -10.60
C LEU A 52 9.18 -7.87 -12.11
N GLN A 53 8.92 -6.82 -12.90
CA GLN A 53 9.09 -6.83 -14.35
C GLN A 53 10.56 -7.02 -14.76
N CYS A 54 11.51 -6.55 -13.96
CA CYS A 54 12.94 -6.78 -14.18
C CYS A 54 13.39 -8.22 -13.85
N GLN A 55 12.58 -9.05 -13.19
CA GLN A 55 12.94 -10.44 -12.87
C GLN A 55 12.82 -11.36 -14.09
N ASP A 56 13.71 -12.36 -14.16
CA ASP A 56 13.72 -13.36 -15.23
C ASP A 56 12.35 -14.07 -15.34
N VAL A 57 11.77 -14.01 -16.53
CA VAL A 57 10.46 -14.58 -16.87
C VAL A 57 10.45 -16.11 -16.83
N ASN A 58 11.62 -16.77 -16.90
CA ASN A 58 11.73 -18.23 -16.90
C ASN A 58 11.53 -18.84 -15.51
N LEU A 59 11.81 -18.08 -14.45
CA LEU A 59 11.67 -18.54 -13.06
C LEU A 59 10.20 -18.76 -12.68
N ALA A 60 9.92 -19.70 -11.78
CA ALA A 60 8.57 -19.91 -11.27
C ALA A 60 8.02 -18.62 -10.62
N VAL A 61 6.73 -18.30 -10.86
CA VAL A 61 6.04 -17.11 -10.31
C VAL A 61 6.34 -16.85 -8.83
N PRO A 62 6.24 -17.84 -7.90
CA PRO A 62 6.54 -17.58 -6.49
C PRO A 62 8.00 -17.16 -6.24
N ILE A 63 8.95 -17.67 -7.03
CA ILE A 63 10.37 -17.33 -6.93
C ILE A 63 10.62 -15.92 -7.48
N ARG A 64 10.00 -15.55 -8.61
CA ARG A 64 10.09 -14.20 -9.20
C ARG A 64 9.63 -13.12 -8.20
N ILE A 65 8.48 -13.35 -7.59
CA ILE A 65 7.91 -12.41 -6.62
C ILE A 65 8.74 -12.37 -5.35
N GLY A 66 9.25 -13.51 -4.89
CA GLY A 66 10.18 -13.58 -3.76
C GLY A 66 11.45 -12.77 -4.01
N ASN A 67 12.06 -12.90 -5.19
CA ASN A 67 13.25 -12.15 -5.57
C ASN A 67 12.98 -10.64 -5.68
N ALA A 68 11.85 -10.27 -6.30
CA ALA A 68 11.44 -8.86 -6.41
C ALA A 68 11.21 -8.24 -5.04
N LEU A 69 10.52 -8.95 -4.14
CA LEU A 69 10.29 -8.51 -2.76
C LEU A 69 11.60 -8.47 -1.96
N SER A 70 12.53 -9.42 -2.17
CA SER A 70 13.83 -9.39 -1.50
C SER A 70 14.70 -8.21 -1.96
N SER A 71 14.50 -7.73 -3.19
CA SER A 71 15.29 -6.61 -3.74
C SER A 71 14.67 -5.24 -3.40
N ALA A 72 13.36 -5.07 -3.59
CA ALA A 72 12.67 -3.80 -3.34
C ALA A 72 12.15 -3.66 -1.91
N GLY A 73 11.84 -4.78 -1.24
CA GLY A 73 11.23 -4.81 0.09
C GLY A 73 11.99 -4.00 1.14
N PRO A 74 13.32 -4.15 1.29
CA PRO A 74 14.09 -3.36 2.27
C PRO A 74 14.00 -1.84 2.05
N SER A 75 13.90 -1.39 0.79
CA SER A 75 13.74 0.03 0.47
C SER A 75 12.35 0.52 0.86
N ILE A 76 11.31 -0.27 0.55
CA ILE A 76 9.91 0.06 0.88
C ILE A 76 9.70 0.07 2.40
N THR A 77 10.27 -0.91 3.12
CA THR A 77 10.16 -0.97 4.59
C THR A 77 10.84 0.23 5.24
N LEU A 78 12.02 0.64 4.75
CA LEU A 78 12.75 1.80 5.23
C LEU A 78 11.99 3.11 4.98
N ALA A 79 11.43 3.28 3.78
CA ALA A 79 10.60 4.44 3.45
C ALA A 79 9.36 4.53 4.36
N ALA A 80 8.60 3.44 4.47
CA ALA A 80 7.40 3.40 5.32
C ALA A 80 7.72 3.65 6.80
N THR A 81 8.82 3.09 7.33
CA THR A 81 9.23 3.38 8.71
C THR A 81 9.65 4.83 8.89
N ALA A 82 10.38 5.42 7.93
CA ALA A 82 10.75 6.83 7.98
C ALA A 82 9.52 7.74 7.96
N GLU A 83 8.52 7.45 7.12
CA GLU A 83 7.28 8.21 7.03
C GLU A 83 6.45 8.12 8.32
N VAL A 84 6.27 6.90 8.86
CA VAL A 84 5.57 6.71 10.13
C VAL A 84 6.27 7.48 11.25
N LEU A 85 7.61 7.42 11.33
CA LEU A 85 8.38 8.17 12.32
C LEU A 85 8.26 9.69 12.11
N ALA A 86 8.25 10.17 10.87
CA ALA A 86 8.07 11.59 10.56
C ALA A 86 6.67 12.09 10.98
N PHE A 87 5.62 11.32 10.72
CA PHE A 87 4.26 11.65 11.17
C PHE A 87 4.14 11.57 12.69
N LEU A 88 4.74 10.57 13.34
CA LEU A 88 4.78 10.50 14.80
C LEU A 88 5.56 11.68 15.41
N ALA A 89 6.64 12.14 14.78
CA ALA A 89 7.33 13.35 15.22
C ALA A 89 6.42 14.60 15.11
N GLY A 90 5.54 14.65 14.12
CA GLY A 90 4.54 15.70 13.94
C GLY A 90 3.53 15.84 15.09
N VAL A 91 3.34 14.79 15.89
CA VAL A 91 2.49 14.79 17.09
C VAL A 91 3.02 15.78 18.15
N PHE A 92 4.34 15.98 18.23
CA PHE A 92 4.99 16.85 19.22
C PHE A 92 4.94 18.35 18.89
N THR A 93 4.36 18.76 17.77
CA THR A 93 4.37 20.15 17.27
C THR A 93 3.53 21.15 18.08
N GLY A 94 2.86 20.70 19.16
CA GLY A 94 2.13 21.55 20.10
C GLY A 94 0.78 22.09 19.59
N MET A 95 0.50 22.00 18.28
CA MET A 95 -0.78 22.42 17.70
C MET A 95 -1.77 21.22 17.60
N PRO A 96 -2.91 21.24 18.32
CA PRO A 96 -3.80 20.07 18.45
C PRO A 96 -4.39 19.58 17.13
N ALA A 97 -4.61 20.50 16.17
CA ALA A 97 -5.05 20.16 14.83
C ALA A 97 -4.00 19.32 14.06
N CYS A 98 -2.72 19.73 14.12
CA CYS A 98 -1.62 18.99 13.49
C CYS A 98 -1.35 17.67 14.22
N THR A 99 -1.43 17.64 15.55
CA THR A 99 -1.25 16.41 16.34
C THR A 99 -2.25 15.33 15.93
N THR A 100 -3.53 15.68 15.80
CA THR A 100 -4.57 14.74 15.37
C THR A 100 -4.34 14.29 13.94
N PHE A 101 -4.06 15.22 13.02
CA PHE A 101 -3.76 14.90 11.63
C PHE A 101 -2.56 13.95 11.49
N ALA A 102 -1.46 14.24 12.20
CA ALA A 102 -0.23 13.47 12.13
C ALA A 102 -0.41 12.05 12.70
N LEU A 103 -1.19 11.91 13.78
CA LEU A 103 -1.56 10.60 14.31
C LEU A 103 -2.37 9.77 13.29
N PHE A 104 -3.36 10.38 12.65
CA PHE A 104 -4.15 9.73 11.61
C PHE A 104 -3.30 9.32 10.40
N ALA A 105 -2.42 10.22 9.93
CA ALA A 105 -1.52 9.95 8.81
C ALA A 105 -0.56 8.80 9.12
N GLY A 106 0.06 8.80 10.30
CA GLY A 106 0.98 7.75 10.73
C GLY A 106 0.32 6.36 10.79
N ILE A 107 -0.89 6.28 11.35
CA ILE A 107 -1.65 5.01 11.41
C ILE A 107 -2.09 4.56 10.02
N THR A 108 -2.53 5.50 9.17
CA THR A 108 -2.94 5.20 7.79
C THR A 108 -1.77 4.62 6.99
N VAL A 109 -0.61 5.28 7.01
CA VAL A 109 0.60 4.82 6.32
C VAL A 109 1.08 3.46 6.85
N LEU A 110 0.99 3.23 8.17
CA LEU A 110 1.34 1.93 8.75
C LEU A 110 0.42 0.81 8.24
N ILE A 111 -0.89 1.03 8.20
CA ILE A 111 -1.85 0.04 7.67
C ILE A 111 -1.66 -0.16 6.17
N ASP A 112 -1.41 0.92 5.43
CA ASP A 112 -1.15 0.87 3.99
C ASP A 112 0.07 0.01 3.69
N TYR A 113 1.17 0.21 4.42
CA TYR A 113 2.36 -0.64 4.34
C TYR A 113 2.06 -2.12 4.61
N ILE A 114 1.25 -2.43 5.64
CA ILE A 114 0.85 -3.82 5.93
C ILE A 114 0.07 -4.42 4.76
N PHE A 115 -0.90 -3.70 4.22
CA PHE A 115 -1.67 -4.16 3.04
C PHE A 115 -0.81 -4.27 1.80
N GLN A 116 0.20 -3.43 1.67
CA GLN A 116 1.12 -3.47 0.55
C GLN A 116 2.04 -4.69 0.58
N VAL A 117 2.64 -5.03 1.72
CA VAL A 117 3.53 -6.20 1.82
C VAL A 117 2.74 -7.51 1.79
N THR A 118 1.46 -7.51 2.15
CA THR A 118 0.62 -8.72 2.20
C THR A 118 -0.34 -8.83 1.02
N ALA A 119 -1.39 -8.01 1.00
CA ALA A 119 -2.48 -8.10 0.04
C ALA A 119 -2.05 -7.71 -1.39
N PHE A 120 -1.23 -6.68 -1.55
CA PHE A 120 -0.74 -6.28 -2.86
C PHE A 120 0.23 -7.32 -3.45
N VAL A 121 1.15 -7.87 -2.65
CA VAL A 121 2.02 -8.99 -3.09
C VAL A 121 1.19 -10.22 -3.48
N ALA A 122 0.13 -10.53 -2.72
CA ALA A 122 -0.79 -11.62 -3.08
C ALA A 122 -1.54 -11.35 -4.39
N MET A 123 -1.98 -10.10 -4.62
CA MET A 123 -2.57 -9.70 -5.90
C MET A 123 -1.58 -9.83 -7.06
N LEU A 124 -0.33 -9.38 -6.90
CA LEU A 124 0.73 -9.54 -7.92
C LEU A 124 0.96 -11.02 -8.26
N LYS A 125 0.92 -11.91 -7.27
CA LYS A 125 1.01 -13.35 -7.51
C LYS A 125 -0.12 -13.88 -8.37
N ILE A 126 -1.35 -13.49 -8.07
CA ILE A 126 -2.51 -13.92 -8.85
C ILE A 126 -2.44 -13.35 -10.27
N ASP A 127 -2.01 -12.09 -10.41
CA ASP A 127 -1.85 -11.41 -11.69
C ASP A 127 -0.81 -12.09 -12.58
N GLU A 128 0.38 -12.36 -12.05
CA GLU A 128 1.44 -13.10 -12.75
C GLU A 128 1.04 -14.52 -13.14
N GLN A 129 0.25 -15.22 -12.30
CA GLN A 129 -0.31 -16.52 -12.65
C GLN A 129 -1.29 -16.41 -13.83
N ARG A 130 -2.15 -15.39 -13.84
CA ARG A 130 -3.09 -15.16 -14.95
C ARG A 130 -2.39 -14.82 -16.26
N ILE A 131 -1.34 -14.00 -16.20
CA ILE A 131 -0.52 -13.64 -17.37
C ILE A 131 0.14 -14.91 -17.94
N ARG A 132 0.70 -15.78 -17.10
CA ARG A 132 1.25 -17.07 -17.57
C ARG A 132 0.21 -18.01 -18.16
N ASP A 133 -1.00 -18.02 -17.60
CA ASP A 133 -2.10 -18.83 -18.09
C ASP A 133 -2.78 -18.24 -19.36
N SER A 134 -2.28 -17.12 -19.90
CA SER A 134 -2.85 -16.39 -21.06
C SER A 134 -4.36 -16.18 -20.93
N ARG A 135 -4.83 -15.71 -19.77
CA ARG A 135 -6.25 -15.41 -19.52
C ARG A 135 -6.50 -13.89 -19.57
N MET A 136 -7.61 -13.47 -20.20
CA MET A 136 -7.93 -12.05 -20.40
C MET A 136 -8.21 -11.30 -19.08
N ASP A 137 -7.76 -10.04 -19.02
CA ASP A 137 -7.75 -9.16 -17.84
C ASP A 137 -9.10 -8.94 -17.14
N CYS A 138 -10.21 -8.95 -17.89
CA CYS A 138 -11.53 -8.56 -17.36
C CYS A 138 -12.47 -9.73 -17.02
N ILE A 139 -12.19 -10.96 -17.47
CA ILE A 139 -13.05 -12.13 -17.23
C ILE A 139 -12.17 -13.32 -16.85
N PRO A 140 -12.06 -13.68 -15.54
CA PRO A 140 -11.16 -14.74 -15.07
C PRO A 140 -11.52 -16.16 -15.58
N CYS A 141 -12.63 -16.28 -16.31
CA CYS A 141 -13.19 -17.54 -16.82
C CYS A 141 -12.95 -17.79 -18.31
N VAL A 142 -12.36 -16.87 -19.08
CA VAL A 142 -12.18 -17.05 -20.53
C VAL A 142 -10.68 -17.07 -20.88
N PRO A 143 -10.15 -18.17 -21.45
CA PRO A 143 -8.79 -18.21 -21.98
C PRO A 143 -8.69 -17.37 -23.26
N ASP A 144 -7.61 -16.61 -23.38
CA ASP A 144 -7.27 -15.87 -24.60
C ASP A 144 -6.80 -16.89 -25.66
N ARG A 145 -7.33 -16.74 -26.88
CA ARG A 145 -7.31 -17.80 -27.91
C ARG A 145 -6.16 -17.65 -28.89
#